data_AF-A0A075I621-F1
#
_entry.id   AF-A0A075I621-F1
#
_cell.length_a   1.000
_cell.length_b   1.000
_cell.length_c   1.000
_cell.angle_alpha   90.00
_cell.angle_beta   90.00
_cell.angle_gamma   90.00
#
_symmetry.space_group_name_H-M   'P 1'
#
loop_
_entity.id
_entity.type
_entity.pdbx_description
1 polymer ?
#
loop_
_entity_poly.entity_id
_entity_poly.type
_entity_poly.pdbx_seq_one_letter_code
_entity_poly.pdbx_strand_id
1 'polypeptide(L)' 'MCLDKLKLGGRIVIGMIQIETIFSVLSFVEEQGLESVDITQITISKSRKTSTGTMMLARNPVTVLSASKN' A
#
# COMPACT_ATOMS: atom_id res chain seq x y z
N MET A 1 5.36 -16.30 -12.41
CA MET A 1 5.12 -15.25 -11.38
C MET A 1 3.75 -14.60 -11.60
N CYS A 2 3.17 -13.93 -10.60
CA CYS A 2 1.88 -13.22 -10.75
C CYS A 2 1.90 -12.17 -11.87
N LEU A 3 3.05 -11.54 -12.10
CA LEU A 3 3.24 -10.53 -13.15
C LEU A 3 3.06 -11.08 -14.58
N ASP A 4 3.45 -12.34 -14.81
CA ASP A 4 3.28 -13.00 -16.11
C ASP A 4 1.81 -13.21 -16.47
N LYS A 5 0.95 -13.32 -15.44
CA LYS A 5 -0.50 -13.48 -15.58
C LYS A 5 -1.22 -12.13 -15.73
N LEU A 6 -0.52 -11.01 -15.52
CA LEU A 6 -1.09 -9.69 -15.65
C LEU A 6 -1.18 -9.31 -17.13
N LYS A 7 -2.39 -8.99 -17.59
CA LYS A 7 -2.66 -8.51 -18.95
C LYS A 7 -2.06 -7.11 -19.15
N LEU A 8 -1.80 -6.75 -20.41
CA LEU A 8 -1.51 -5.38 -20.82
C LEU A 8 -2.64 -4.44 -20.35
N GLY A 9 -2.27 -3.28 -19.82
CA GLY A 9 -3.15 -2.34 -19.13
C GLY A 9 -3.60 -2.80 -17.72
N GLY A 10 -3.12 -3.94 -17.24
CA GLY A 10 -3.45 -4.46 -15.91
C GLY A 10 -2.74 -3.69 -14.80
N ARG A 11 -3.39 -3.56 -13.64
CA ARG A 11 -2.86 -2.90 -12.45
C ARG A 11 -2.64 -3.88 -11.31
N ILE A 12 -1.49 -3.77 -10.64
CA ILE A 12 -1.19 -4.43 -9.38
C ILE A 12 -1.32 -3.41 -8.25
N VAL A 13 -1.89 -3.85 -7.13
CA VAL A 13 -2.02 -3.05 -5.90
C VAL A 13 -1.50 -3.89 -4.73
N ILE A 14 -0.60 -3.32 -3.93
CA ILE A 14 0.10 -4.01 -2.85
C ILE A 14 -0.09 -3.19 -1.57
N GLY A 15 -0.69 -3.81 -0.54
CA GLY A 15 -0.78 -3.26 0.79
C GLY A 15 0.40 -3.71 1.65
N MET A 16 1.03 -2.76 2.33
CA MET A 16 2.28 -2.96 3.06
C MET A 16 2.19 -2.28 4.43
N ILE A 17 2.74 -2.93 5.45
CA ILE A 17 2.82 -2.38 6.82
C ILE A 17 4.25 -2.29 7.33
N GLN A 18 5.17 -3.05 6.73
CA GLN A 18 6.59 -3.12 7.09
C GLN A 18 7.40 -2.28 6.10
N ILE A 19 8.39 -1.56 6.63
CA ILE A 19 9.26 -0.71 5.81
C ILE A 19 10.13 -1.53 4.86
N GLU A 20 10.57 -2.71 5.30
CA GLU A 20 11.36 -3.66 4.52
C GLU A 20 10.59 -4.16 3.30
N THR A 21 9.28 -4.38 3.45
CA THR A 21 8.40 -4.75 2.33
C THR A 21 8.28 -3.61 1.33
N ILE A 22 8.17 -2.37 1.79
CA ILE A 22 8.08 -1.20 0.91
C ILE A 22 9.33 -1.11 0.04
N PHE A 23 10.53 -1.21 0.63
CA PHE A 23 11.79 -1.20 -0.12
C PHE A 23 11.88 -2.37 -1.11
N SER A 24 11.55 -3.58 -0.67
CA SER A 24 11.61 -4.76 -1.54
C SER A 24 10.64 -4.67 -2.72
N VAL A 25 9.44 -4.12 -2.51
CA VAL A 25 8.44 -3.93 -3.56
C VAL A 25 8.84 -2.79 -4.50
N LEU A 26 9.41 -1.71 -3.99
CA LEU A 26 9.92 -0.61 -4.83
C LEU A 26 10.98 -1.11 -5.81
N SER A 27 12.00 -1.82 -5.31
CA SER A 27 13.03 -2.42 -6.17
C SER A 27 12.44 -3.39 -7.18
N PHE A 28 11.48 -4.22 -6.77
CA PHE A 28 10.78 -5.12 -7.68
C PHE A 28 10.03 -4.38 -8.80
N VAL A 29 9.32 -3.30 -8.48
CA VAL A 29 8.56 -2.51 -9.45
C VAL A 29 9.49 -1.88 -10.49
N GLU A 30 10.64 -1.35 -10.05
CA GLU A 30 11.67 -0.79 -10.93
C GLU A 30 12.30 -1.84 -11.84
N GLU A 31 12.70 -2.99 -11.28
CA GLU A 31 13.33 -4.09 -12.04
C GLU A 31 12.39 -4.70 -13.10
N GLN A 32 11.09 -4.70 -12.84
CA GLN A 32 10.09 -5.29 -13.72
C GLN A 32 9.51 -4.31 -14.75
N GLY A 33 9.95 -3.04 -14.75
CA GLY A 33 9.50 -2.03 -15.71
C GLY A 33 8.02 -1.69 -15.59
N LEU A 34 7.44 -1.80 -14.40
CA LEU A 34 6.06 -1.38 -14.15
C LEU A 34 5.96 0.15 -14.16
N GLU A 35 4.89 0.67 -14.76
CA GLU A 35 4.69 2.10 -14.97
C GLU A 35 3.57 2.67 -14.08
N SER A 36 3.42 3.99 -14.07
CA SER A 36 2.36 4.70 -13.32
C SER A 36 2.34 4.33 -11.84
N VAL A 37 3.53 4.29 -11.23
CA VAL A 37 3.70 3.94 -9.81
C VAL A 37 3.13 5.05 -8.93
N ASP A 38 2.20 4.69 -8.05
CA ASP A 38 1.62 5.58 -7.05
C ASP A 38 1.71 4.94 -5.66
N ILE A 39 2.10 5.74 -4.65
CA ILE A 39 2.28 5.28 -3.28
C ILE A 39 1.50 6.19 -2.35
N THR A 40 0.54 5.60 -1.64
CA THR A 40 -0.32 6.32 -0.70
C THR A 40 -0.27 5.65 0.67
N GLN A 41 0.14 6.39 1.70
CA GLN A 41 0.07 5.92 3.09
C GLN A 41 -1.25 6.33 3.74
N ILE A 42 -1.95 5.36 4.31
CA ILE A 42 -3.27 5.53 4.93
C ILE A 42 -3.12 5.38 6.45
N THR A 43 -3.41 6.47 7.18
CA THR A 43 -3.46 6.48 8.64
C THR A 43 -4.89 6.70 9.10
N ILE A 44 -5.43 5.74 9.86
CA ILE A 44 -6.83 5.78 10.31
C ILE A 44 -6.86 5.91 11.83
N SER A 45 -7.57 6.91 12.33
CA SER A 45 -7.90 7.06 13.75
C SER A 45 -9.41 7.14 13.92
N LYS A 46 -9.98 6.32 14.79
CA LYS A 46 -11.42 6.29 15.08
C LYS A 46 -11.71 6.74 16.49
N SER A 47 -12.71 7.59 16.67
CA SER A 47 -13.17 8.01 18.00
C SER A 47 -13.78 6.86 18.78
N ARG A 48 -13.48 6.78 20.07
CA ARG A 48 -14.09 5.88 21.05
C ARG A 48 -14.47 6.67 22.29
N LYS A 49 -15.75 6.68 22.63
CA LYS A 49 -16.23 7.25 23.89
C LYS A 49 -15.70 6.43 25.08
N THR A 50 -15.24 7.11 26.11
CA THR A 50 -14.82 6.57 27.42
C THR A 50 -15.70 7.16 28.52
N SER A 51 -15.53 6.72 29.76
CA SER A 51 -16.26 7.27 30.91
C SER A 51 -15.95 8.75 31.18
N THR A 52 -14.82 9.26 30.69
CA THR A 52 -14.32 10.63 30.97
C THR A 52 -14.19 11.51 29.73
N GLY A 53 -14.44 10.99 28.51
CA GLY A 53 -14.29 11.77 27.29
C GLY A 53 -14.33 10.94 26.00
N THR A 54 -13.70 11.46 24.94
CA THR A 54 -13.56 10.75 23.66
C THR A 54 -12.08 10.56 23.36
N MET A 55 -11.66 9.31 23.24
CA MET A 55 -10.31 8.91 22.86
C MET A 55 -10.26 8.62 21.36
N MET A 56 -9.15 8.96 20.69
CA MET A 56 -8.90 8.50 19.32
C MET A 56 -8.07 7.22 19.36
N LEU A 57 -8.57 6.16 18.73
CA LEU A 57 -7.84 4.91 18.54
C LEU A 57 -7.24 4.87 17.15
N ALA A 58 -5.92 4.98 17.07
CA ALA A 58 -5.16 4.82 15.84
C ALA A 58 -5.07 3.34 15.44
N ARG A 59 -5.14 3.07 14.14
CA ARG A 59 -4.72 1.80 13.53
C ARG A 59 -3.30 1.95 13.01
N ASN A 60 -2.59 0.82 12.93
CA ASN A 60 -1.29 0.80 12.27
C ASN A 60 -1.45 1.37 10.85
N PRO A 61 -0.58 2.29 10.42
CA PRO A 61 -0.58 2.80 9.06
C PRO A 61 -0.47 1.66 8.06
N VAL A 62 -1.17 1.79 6.94
CA VAL A 62 -1.03 0.86 5.80
C VAL A 62 -0.60 1.69 4.60
N THR A 63 0.52 1.32 4.01
CA THR A 63 1.01 1.89 2.75
C THR A 63 0.47 1.07 1.60
N VAL A 64 -0.14 1.71 0.62
CA VAL A 64 -0.65 1.08 -0.59
C VAL A 64 0.21 1.57 -1.75
N LEU A 65 0.78 0.64 -2.51
CA LEU A 65 1.43 0.91 -3.79
C LEU A 65 0.54 0.40 -4.91
N SER A 66 0.39 1.19 -5.97
CA SER A 66 -0.21 0.74 -7.22
C SER A 66 0.74 0.96 -8.38
N ALA A 67 0.76 0.03 -9.34
CA ALA A 67 1.57 0.12 -10.55
C ALA A 67 0.87 -0.64 -11.70
N SER A 68 1.09 -0.21 -12.94
CA SER A 68 0.40 -0.74 -14.13
C SER A 68 1.41 -1.34 -15.11
N LYS A 69 1.00 -2.41 -15.79
CA LYS A 69 1.78 -3.04 -16.87
C LYS A 69 1.28 -2.51 -18.21
N ASN A 70 2.08 -1.66 -18.84
CA ASN A 70 1.78 -1.08 -20.14
C ASN A 70 2.40 -1.87 -21.28
#